data_AF-A0A528GYK6-F1
#
_entry.id   AF-A0A528GYK6-F1
#
_cell.length_a   1.000
_cell.length_b   1.000
_cell.length_c   1.000
_cell.angle_alpha   90.00
_cell.angle_beta   90.00
_cell.angle_gamma   90.00
#
_symmetry.space_group_name_H-M   'P 1'
#
loop_
_entity.id
_entity.type
_entity.pdbx_description
1 polymer ?
#
loop_
_entity_poly.entity_id
_entity_poly.type
_entity_poly.pdbx_seq_one_letter_code
_entity_poly.pdbx_strand_id
1 'polypeptide(L)'
;MRSANPAISDIVAAIGLAIGGALGLAGTFVASAELRETLWTIDGVALVVSAALLTMKYQRQGNDCVAAGFLIFVAGESLLLSGNAAGLEASVPSYL
;
A
#
# COMPACT_ATOMS: atom_id res chain seq x y z
N MET A 1 22.80 -4.29 -11.08
CA MET A 1 21.39 -3.90 -10.79
C MET A 1 21.19 -2.47 -11.30
N ARG A 2 20.27 -2.26 -12.25
CA ARG A 2 20.06 -0.94 -12.87
C ARG A 2 19.31 -0.06 -11.86
N SER A 3 19.94 1.01 -11.37
CA SER A 3 19.27 1.97 -10.50
C SER A 3 18.10 2.58 -11.27
N ALA A 4 16.88 2.44 -10.76
CA ALA A 4 15.78 3.31 -11.19
C ALA A 4 16.23 4.78 -11.05
N ASN A 5 15.82 5.63 -11.98
CA ASN A 5 16.10 7.07 -11.88
C ASN A 5 15.39 7.61 -10.61
N PRO A 6 16.12 8.16 -9.62
CA PRO A 6 15.54 8.55 -8.33
C PRO A 6 14.34 9.48 -8.46
N ALA A 7 14.34 10.37 -9.47
CA ALA A 7 13.21 11.27 -9.75
C ALA A 7 11.93 10.53 -10.18
N ILE A 8 12.07 9.46 -10.98
CA ILE A 8 10.91 8.68 -11.45
C ILE A 8 10.31 7.88 -10.28
N SER A 9 11.17 7.26 -9.46
CA SER A 9 10.72 6.51 -8.28
C SER A 9 9.94 7.40 -7.30
N ASP A 10 10.39 8.64 -7.10
CA ASP A 10 9.72 9.62 -6.25
C ASP A 10 8.34 10.01 -6.79
N ILE A 11 8.24 10.23 -8.11
CA ILE A 11 6.97 10.53 -8.78
C ILE A 11 6.00 9.36 -8.65
N VAL A 12 6.45 8.13 -8.91
CA VAL A 12 5.60 6.94 -8.77
C VAL A 12 5.14 6.77 -7.32
N ALA A 13 6.04 6.93 -6.35
CA ALA A 13 5.68 6.85 -4.94
C ALA A 13 4.64 7.90 -4.53
N ALA A 14 4.81 9.15 -4.98
CA ALA A 14 3.88 10.24 -4.68
C ALA A 14 2.50 10.02 -5.32
N ILE A 15 2.47 9.63 -6.60
CA ILE A 15 1.23 9.35 -7.33
C ILE A 15 0.50 8.15 -6.68
N GLY A 16 1.21 7.07 -6.38
CA GLY A 16 0.62 5.90 -5.74
C GLY A 16 0.07 6.21 -4.35
N LEU A 17 0.73 7.08 -3.57
CA LEU A 17 0.24 7.48 -2.25
C LEU A 17 -1.05 8.32 -2.37
N ALA A 18 -1.10 9.22 -3.36
CA ALA A 18 -2.28 10.04 -3.63
C ALA A 18 -3.47 9.19 -4.11
N ILE A 19 -3.23 8.26 -5.04
CA ILE A 19 -4.25 7.34 -5.55
C ILE A 19 -4.74 6.42 -4.43
N GLY A 20 -3.82 5.82 -3.67
CA GLY A 20 -4.16 4.93 -2.56
C GLY A 20 -4.99 5.64 -1.48
N GLY A 21 -4.51 6.79 -1.01
CA GLY A 21 -5.25 7.57 -0.01
C GLY A 21 -6.65 8.00 -0.49
N ALA A 22 -6.78 8.42 -1.75
CA ALA A 22 -8.05 8.84 -2.32
C ALA A 22 -9.04 7.67 -2.48
N LEU A 23 -8.58 6.54 -3.03
CA LEU A 23 -9.44 5.38 -3.28
C LEU A 23 -9.83 4.65 -1.99
N GLY A 24 -8.95 4.56 -0.99
CA GLY A 24 -9.29 3.97 0.31
C GLY A 24 -10.33 4.78 1.08
N LEU A 25 -10.20 6.11 1.05
CA LEU A 25 -11.23 7.00 1.57
C LEU A 25 -12.54 6.86 0.79
N ALA A 26 -12.48 6.86 -0.55
CA ALA A 26 -13.68 6.71 -1.37
C ALA A 26 -14.39 5.37 -1.11
N GLY A 27 -13.65 4.26 -1.05
CA GLY A 27 -14.18 2.93 -0.76
C GLY A 27 -14.93 2.86 0.57
N THR A 28 -14.47 3.60 1.59
CA THR A 28 -15.13 3.65 2.91
C THR A 28 -16.55 4.22 2.87
N PHE A 29 -16.86 5.08 1.90
CA PHE A 29 -18.18 5.73 1.77
C PHE A 29 -19.07 5.12 0.68
N VAL A 30 -18.56 4.15 -0.09
CA VAL A 30 -19.33 3.47 -1.14
C VAL A 30 -20.22 2.38 -0.55
N ALA A 31 -21.51 2.41 -0.90
CA ALA A 31 -22.51 1.47 -0.39
C ALA A 31 -22.49 0.10 -1.08
N SER A 32 -22.06 0.00 -2.35
CA SER A 32 -21.91 -1.27 -3.05
C SER A 32 -20.70 -2.02 -2.51
N ALA A 33 -20.92 -3.27 -2.09
CA ALA A 33 -19.84 -4.13 -1.59
C ALA A 33 -18.79 -4.39 -2.66
N GLU A 34 -19.22 -4.67 -3.89
CA GLU A 34 -18.36 -5.01 -5.02
C GLU A 34 -17.47 -3.83 -5.42
N LEU A 35 -18.06 -2.63 -5.47
CA LEU A 35 -17.30 -1.43 -5.81
C LEU A 35 -16.35 -1.03 -4.66
N ARG A 36 -16.77 -1.19 -3.41
CA ARG A 36 -15.91 -0.96 -2.24
C ARG A 36 -14.71 -1.90 -2.21
N GLU A 37 -14.92 -3.21 -2.40
CA GLU A 37 -13.84 -4.20 -2.48
C GLU A 37 -12.87 -3.91 -3.62
N THR A 38 -13.38 -3.47 -4.78
CA THR A 38 -12.56 -3.06 -5.92
C THR A 38 -11.70 -1.85 -5.58
N LEU A 39 -12.29 -0.81 -4.98
CA LEU A 39 -11.57 0.40 -4.56
C LEU A 39 -10.50 0.06 -3.52
N TRP A 40 -10.85 -0.76 -2.52
CA TRP A 40 -9.96 -1.27 -1.49
C TRP A 40 -8.79 -2.08 -2.03
N THR A 41 -9.03 -2.90 -3.04
CA THR A 41 -7.95 -3.65 -3.69
C THR A 41 -6.97 -2.73 -4.42
N ILE A 42 -7.49 -1.73 -5.15
CA ILE A 42 -6.63 -0.80 -5.90
C ILE A 42 -5.82 0.07 -4.94
N ASP A 43 -6.41 0.56 -3.85
CA ASP A 43 -5.63 1.35 -2.89
C ASP A 43 -4.56 0.54 -2.18
N GLY A 44 -4.86 -0.68 -1.71
CA GLY A 44 -3.86 -1.51 -1.03
C GLY A 44 -2.64 -1.77 -1.92
N VAL A 45 -2.85 -2.07 -3.21
CA VAL A 45 -1.75 -2.23 -4.18
C VAL A 45 -0.96 -0.92 -4.35
N ALA A 46 -1.65 0.21 -4.52
CA ALA A 46 -0.99 1.50 -4.70
C ALA A 46 -0.16 1.90 -3.47
N LEU A 47 -0.68 1.67 -2.27
CA LEU A 47 -0.01 1.93 -0.99
C LEU A 47 1.20 1.03 -0.79
N VAL A 48 1.11 -0.27 -1.08
CA VAL A 48 2.23 -1.21 -1.01
C VAL A 48 3.37 -0.80 -1.94
N VAL A 49 3.07 -0.48 -3.20
CA VAL A 49 4.09 -0.05 -4.18
C VAL A 49 4.75 1.25 -3.72
N SER A 50 3.98 2.25 -3.31
CA SER A 50 4.50 3.52 -2.83
C SER A 50 5.39 3.37 -1.59
N ALA A 51 4.94 2.62 -0.60
CA ALA A 51 5.70 2.41 0.63
C ALA A 51 6.98 1.60 0.38
N ALA A 52 6.97 0.63 -0.55
CA ALA A 52 8.19 -0.09 -0.93
C ALA A 52 9.24 0.84 -1.58
N LEU A 53 8.80 1.72 -2.48
CA LEU A 53 9.70 2.71 -3.11
C LEU A 53 10.25 3.71 -2.08
N LEU A 54 9.42 4.17 -1.15
CA LEU A 54 9.83 5.08 -0.07
C LEU A 54 10.79 4.38 0.91
N THR A 55 10.56 3.11 1.24
CA THR A 55 11.49 2.28 2.04
C THR A 55 12.87 2.29 1.41
N MET A 56 12.95 1.96 0.11
CA MET A 56 14.21 1.92 -0.62
C MET A 56 14.88 3.30 -0.68
N LYS A 57 14.10 4.38 -0.84
CA LYS A 57 14.61 5.76 -0.83
C LYS A 57 15.26 6.11 0.49
N TYR A 58 14.53 5.95 1.61
CA TYR A 58 15.02 6.36 2.93
C TYR A 58 16.14 5.46 3.44
N GLN A 59 16.13 4.18 3.08
CA GLN A 59 17.23 3.27 3.39
C GLN A 59 18.53 3.72 2.69
N ARG A 60 18.47 4.12 1.41
CA ARG A 60 19.62 4.67 0.68
C ARG A 60 20.12 6.01 1.22
N GLN A 61 19.26 6.75 1.91
CA GLN A 61 19.62 8.00 2.59
C GLN A 61 20.17 7.78 4.01
N GLY A 62 20.25 6.53 4.48
CA GLY A 62 20.67 6.20 5.85
C GLY A 62 19.65 6.57 6.92
N ASN A 63 18.39 6.81 6.54
CA ASN A 63 17.31 7.10 7.48
C ASN A 63 16.56 5.82 7.84
N ASP A 64 17.21 5.00 8.66
CA ASP A 64 16.77 3.64 8.97
C ASP A 64 15.42 3.61 9.71
N CYS A 65 15.16 4.59 10.58
CA CYS A 65 13.89 4.67 11.32
C CYS A 65 12.71 4.89 10.38
N VAL A 66 12.83 5.84 9.43
CA VAL A 66 11.77 6.11 8.45
C VAL A 66 11.63 4.96 7.46
N ALA A 67 12.75 4.38 7.02
CA ALA A 67 12.72 3.20 6.15
C ALA A 67 12.03 2.02 6.83
N ALA A 68 12.33 1.75 8.11
CA ALA A 68 11.67 0.72 8.90
C ALA A 68 10.16 0.99 9.04
N GLY A 69 9.75 2.24 9.23
CA GLY A 69 8.34 2.62 9.27
C GLY A 69 7.59 2.26 7.98
N PHE A 70 8.14 2.63 6.82
CA PHE A 70 7.53 2.25 5.54
C PHE A 70 7.57 0.74 5.28
N LEU A 71 8.63 0.04 5.73
CA LEU A 71 8.72 -1.41 5.59
C LEU A 71 7.66 -2.14 6.42
N ILE A 72 7.44 -1.70 7.66
CA ILE A 72 6.37 -2.22 8.52
C ILE A 72 5.01 -1.95 7.89
N PHE A 73 4.81 -0.77 7.32
CA PHE A 73 3.58 -0.43 6.60
C PHE A 73 3.36 -1.35 5.39
N VAL A 74 4.38 -1.63 4.58
CA VAL A 74 4.31 -2.61 3.48
C VAL A 74 3.88 -3.99 3.98
N ALA A 75 4.47 -4.46 5.08
CA ALA A 75 4.13 -5.76 5.66
C ALA A 75 2.67 -5.80 6.13
N GLY A 76 2.22 -4.76 6.84
CA GLY A 76 0.84 -4.63 7.32
C GLY A 76 -0.17 -4.58 6.17
N GLU A 77 0.05 -3.71 5.18
CA GLU A 77 -0.87 -3.60 4.06
C GLU A 77 -0.89 -4.84 3.16
N SER A 78 0.23 -5.53 2.99
CA SER A 78 0.24 -6.79 2.23
C SER A 78 -0.64 -7.86 2.91
N LEU A 79 -0.67 -7.89 4.24
CA LEU A 79 -1.57 -8.76 5.00
C LEU A 79 -3.04 -8.36 4.84
N LEU A 80 -3.35 -7.06 4.93
CA LEU A 80 -4.72 -6.57 4.71
C LEU A 80 -5.21 -6.86 3.27
N LEU A 81 -4.39 -6.56 2.28
CA LEU A 81 -4.69 -6.79 0.87
C LEU A 81 -4.93 -8.28 0.56
N SER A 82 -4.10 -9.17 1.11
CA SER A 82 -4.29 -10.61 0.98
C SER A 82 -5.55 -11.12 1.71
N GLY A 83 -5.90 -10.52 2.85
CA GLY A 83 -7.16 -10.79 3.55
C GLY A 83 -8.39 -10.33 2.76
N ASN A 84 -8.33 -9.16 2.12
CA ASN A 84 -9.40 -8.65 1.26
C ASN A 84 -9.66 -9.56 0.05
N ALA A 85 -8.62 -10.16 -0.52
CA ALA A 85 -8.74 -11.11 -1.63
C ALA A 85 -9.49 -12.41 -1.26
N ALA A 86 -9.62 -12.75 0.02
CA ALA A 86 -10.41 -13.89 0.49
C ALA A 86 -11.93 -13.60 0.49
N GLY A 87 -12.34 -12.33 0.37
CA GLY A 87 -13.72 -11.87 0.52
C GLY A 87 -14.11 -11.63 1.98
N LEU A 88 -15.08 -10.74 2.21
CA LEU A 88 -15.50 -10.29 3.55
C LEU A 88 -15.92 -11.45 4.49
N GLU A 89 -16.51 -12.51 3.92
CA GLU A 89 -17.01 -13.70 4.64
C GLU A 89 -15.89 -14.67 5.05
N ALA A 90 -14.70 -14.60 4.43
CA ALA A 90 -13.57 -15.48 4.72
C ALA A 90 -12.42 -14.75 5.45
N SER A 91 -12.59 -13.47 5.79
CA SER A 91 -11.64 -12.72 6.62
C SER A 91 -11.71 -13.21 8.08
N VAL A 92 -10.86 -14.19 8.41
CA VAL A 92 -10.64 -14.69 9.77
C VAL A 92 -9.38 -14.03 10.36
N PRO A 93 -9.34 -13.70 11.67
CA PRO A 93 -8.12 -13.23 12.31
C PRO A 93 -6.94 -14.18 12.05
N SER A 94 -5.77 -13.65 11.70
CA SER A 94 -4.57 -14.46 11.41
C SER A 94 -3.96 -15.13 12.64
N TYR A 95 -4.45 -14.78 13.83
CA TYR A 95 -4.16 -15.46 15.07
C TYR A 95 -5.39 -16.29 15.44
N LEU A 96 -5.36 -17.59 15.13
CA LEU A 96 -5.97 -18.73 15.85
C LEU A 96 -6.02 -19.96 14.93
#